data_AF-A0A2Z3H3A7-F1
#
_entry.id   AF-A0A2Z3H3A7-F1
#
_cell.length_a   1.000
_cell.length_b   1.000
_cell.length_c   1.000
_cell.angle_alpha   90.00
_cell.angle_beta   90.00
_cell.angle_gamma   90.00
#
_symmetry.space_group_name_H-M   'P 1'
#
loop_
_entity.id
_entity.type
_entity.pdbx_description
1 polymer ?
#
loop_
_entity_poly.entity_id
_entity_poly.type
_entity_poly.pdbx_seq_one_letter_code
_entity_poly.pdbx_strand_id
1 'polypeptide(L)' 'MLRCSTCKARFSERKGTPLFGTRRTPTTAVAVLAHVAEGIGTRKTARFTGVHPDTVTWCIRLTGDHATQRHDE' A
#
# COMPACT_ATOMS: atom_id res chain seq x y z
N MET A 1 -14.58 2.28 -10.48
CA MET A 1 -15.50 1.63 -9.51
C MET A 1 -16.06 0.40 -10.20
N LEU A 2 -15.75 -0.80 -9.69
CA LEU A 2 -16.20 -2.06 -10.28
C LEU A 2 -17.60 -2.39 -9.77
N ARG A 3 -18.37 -3.10 -10.58
CA ARG A 3 -19.71 -3.56 -10.22
C ARG A 3 -19.78 -5.05 -10.42
N CYS A 4 -20.18 -5.78 -9.38
CA CYS A 4 -20.43 -7.21 -9.51
C CYS A 4 -21.64 -7.42 -10.42
N SER A 5 -21.52 -8.31 -11.41
CA SER A 5 -22.63 -8.71 -12.28
C SER A 5 -23.71 -9.50 -11.51
N THR A 6 -23.30 -10.26 -10.49
CA THR A 6 -24.18 -11.13 -9.68
C THR A 6 -24.90 -10.38 -8.57
N CYS A 7 -24.17 -9.72 -7.66
CA CYS A 7 -24.78 -9.06 -6.49
C CYS A 7 -25.06 -7.56 -6.69
N LYS A 8 -24.71 -6.99 -7.86
CA LYS A 8 -24.86 -5.56 -8.22
C LYS A 8 -24.16 -4.57 -7.28
N ALA A 9 -23.44 -5.05 -6.27
CA ALA A 9 -22.66 -4.24 -5.35
C ALA A 9 -21.56 -3.49 -6.12
N ARG A 10 -21.37 -2.23 -5.75
CA ARG A 10 -20.28 -1.40 -6.25
C ARG A 10 -19.12 -1.51 -5.28
N PHE A 11 -17.99 -1.99 -5.76
CA PHE A 11 -16.77 -2.08 -4.97
C PHE A 11 -15.62 -1.41 -5.71
N SER A 12 -14.60 -1.03 -4.96
CA SER A 12 -13.32 -0.64 -5.55
C SER A 12 -12.36 -1.77 -5.21
N GLU A 13 -11.74 -2.36 -6.24
CA GLU A 13 -10.76 -3.44 -6.09
C GLU A 13 -9.63 -3.07 -5.12
N ARG A 14 -9.29 -1.78 -5.08
CA ARG A 14 -8.25 -1.25 -4.21
C ARG A 14 -8.78 -0.81 -2.85
N LYS A 15 -10.10 -0.78 -2.62
CA LYS A 15 -10.68 -0.25 -1.37
C LYS A 15 -10.18 -1.07 -0.18
N GLY A 16 -9.58 -0.41 0.80
CA GLY A 16 -8.97 -1.07 1.95
C GLY A 16 -7.53 -1.52 1.74
N THR A 17 -6.94 -1.37 0.55
CA THR A 17 -5.51 -1.65 0.32
C THR A 17 -4.68 -0.36 0.44
N PRO A 18 -3.35 -0.47 0.66
CA PRO A 18 -2.44 0.68 0.62
C PRO A 18 -2.41 1.42 -0.73
N LEU A 19 -3.01 0.83 -1.77
CA LEU A 19 -3.12 1.37 -3.12
C LEU A 19 -4.43 2.18 -3.31
N PHE A 20 -5.27 2.28 -2.28
CA PHE A 20 -6.49 3.10 -2.33
C PHE A 20 -6.17 4.58 -2.15
N GLY A 21 -6.58 5.42 -3.11
CA GLY A 21 -6.43 6.88 -2.99
C GLY A 21 -5.00 7.41 -3.17
N THR A 22 -4.04 6.55 -3.53
CA THR A 22 -2.68 6.99 -3.84
C THR A 22 -2.64 7.69 -5.19
N ARG A 23 -2.15 8.95 -5.20
CA ARG A 23 -1.75 9.67 -6.43
C ARG A 23 -0.48 9.12 -7.07
N ARG A 24 0.12 8.07 -6.47
CA ARG A 24 1.36 7.45 -6.88
C ARG A 24 1.07 6.24 -7.76
N THR A 25 2.02 5.91 -8.63
CA THR A 25 1.98 4.68 -9.41
C THR A 25 2.02 3.48 -8.45
N PRO A 26 1.15 2.48 -8.64
CA PRO A 26 1.09 1.31 -7.76
C PRO A 26 2.40 0.53 -7.72
N THR A 27 3.17 0.56 -8.81
CA THR A 27 4.51 -0.04 -8.93
C THR A 27 5.50 0.48 -7.88
N THR A 28 5.48 1.78 -7.59
CA THR A 28 6.37 2.39 -6.61
C THR A 28 6.01 1.99 -5.18
N ALA A 29 4.72 1.92 -4.87
CA ALA A 29 4.26 1.47 -3.54
C ALA A 29 4.66 0.02 -3.29
N VAL A 30 4.50 -0.86 -4.28
CA VAL A 30 4.93 -2.28 -4.19
C VAL A 30 6.44 -2.38 -3.98
N ALA A 31 7.25 -1.62 -4.71
CA ALA A 31 8.71 -1.62 -4.55
C ALA A 31 9.15 -1.15 -3.15
N VAL A 32 8.52 -0.09 -2.63
CA VAL A 32 8.78 0.40 -1.27
C VAL A 32 8.45 -0.68 -0.24
N LEU A 33 7.29 -1.32 -0.35
CA LEU A 33 6.84 -2.35 0.59
C LEU A 33 7.70 -3.61 0.52
N ALA A 34 8.18 -4.00 -0.67
CA ALA A 34 9.12 -5.12 -0.82
C ALA A 34 10.41 -4.86 -0.06
N HIS A 35 11.00 -3.66 -0.18
CA HIS A 35 12.21 -3.31 0.58
C HIS A 35 11.97 -3.26 2.10
N VAL A 36 10.81 -2.76 2.53
CA VAL A 36 10.44 -2.76 3.96
C VAL A 36 10.30 -4.18 4.49
N ALA A 37 9.69 -5.10 3.74
CA ALA A 37 9.52 -6.50 4.12
C ALA A 37 10.87 -7.22 4.32
N GLU A 38 11.89 -6.83 3.55
CA GLU A 38 13.28 -7.29 3.71
C GLU A 38 14.02 -6.64 4.91
N GLY A 39 13.34 -5.79 5.70
CA GLY A 39 13.92 -5.11 6.85
C GLY A 39 14.82 -3.91 6.49
N ILE A 40 14.73 -3.39 5.26
CA ILE A 40 15.53 -2.24 4.84
C ILE A 40 14.98 -0.96 5.49
N GLY A 41 15.87 -0.23 6.17
CA GLY A 41 15.52 1.02 6.84
C GLY A 41 14.97 2.09 5.89
N THR A 42 14.08 2.95 6.42
CA THR A 42 13.31 3.97 5.67
C THR A 42 14.15 4.85 4.75
N ARG A 43 15.29 5.37 5.24
CA ARG A 43 16.19 6.23 4.46
C ARG A 43 16.86 5.49 3.30
N LYS A 44 17.16 4.20 3.46
CA LYS A 44 17.79 3.38 2.41
C LYS A 44 16.76 3.02 1.34
N THR A 45 15.55 2.66 1.74
CA THR A 45 14.41 2.43 0.84
C THR A 45 14.04 3.68 0.03
N ALA A 46 14.03 4.85 0.67
CA ALA A 46 13.79 6.13 -0.01
C ALA A 46 14.81 6.39 -1.15
N ARG A 47 16.09 6.11 -0.90
CA ARG A 47 17.16 6.24 -1.91
C ARG A 47 16.99 5.26 -3.07
N PHE A 48 16.65 3.99 -2.79
CA PHE A 48 16.48 2.98 -3.83
C PHE A 48 15.25 3.21 -4.70
N THR A 49 14.17 3.71 -4.12
CA THR A 49 12.88 3.88 -4.82
C THR A 49 12.67 5.29 -5.35
N GLY A 50 13.58 6.23 -5.05
CA GLY A 50 13.50 7.62 -5.47
C GLY A 50 12.34 8.41 -4.83
N VAL A 51 11.79 7.92 -3.72
CA VAL A 51 10.67 8.58 -3.00
C VAL A 51 11.16 9.31 -1.76
N HIS A 52 10.36 10.25 -1.27
CA HIS A 52 10.65 10.94 -0.01
C HIS A 52 10.56 9.95 1.18
N PRO A 53 11.44 10.05 2.19
CA PRO A 53 11.37 9.20 3.39
C PRO A 53 9.98 9.17 4.05
N ASP A 54 9.28 10.29 4.08
CA ASP A 54 7.91 10.35 4.62
C ASP A 54 6.92 9.52 3.82
N THR A 55 7.15 9.35 2.52
CA THR A 55 6.35 8.44 1.68
C THR A 55 6.58 7.00 2.10
N VAL A 56 7.81 6.63 2.45
CA VAL A 56 8.12 5.29 2.98
C VAL A 56 7.41 5.08 4.31
N THR A 57 7.53 6.03 5.25
CA THR A 57 6.86 5.97 6.55
C THR A 57 5.33 5.88 6.41
N TRP A 58 4.75 6.65 5.50
CA TRP A 58 3.33 6.61 5.20
C TRP A 58 2.89 5.24 4.66
N CYS A 59 3.64 4.66 3.71
CA CYS A 59 3.38 3.31 3.18
C CYS A 59 3.45 2.23 4.27
N ILE A 60 4.44 2.32 5.16
CA ILE A 60 4.60 1.38 6.28
C ILE A 60 3.36 1.44 7.18
N ARG A 61 2.94 2.65 7.58
CA ARG A 61 1.80 2.81 8.49
C ARG A 61 0.50 2.28 7.90
N LEU A 62 0.21 2.64 6.65
CA LEU A 62 -1.00 2.19 5.96
C LEU A 62 -1.03 0.68 5.76
N THR A 63 0.13 0.07 5.50
CA THR A 63 0.24 -1.40 5.35
C THR A 63 0.15 -2.10 6.70
N GLY A 64 0.70 -1.52 7.76
CA GLY A 64 0.54 -2.00 9.13
C GLY A 64 -0.93 -2.02 9.54
N ASP A 65 -1.64 -0.90 9.36
CA ASP A 65 -3.07 -0.80 9.65
C ASP A 65 -3.88 -1.85 8.85
N HIS A 66 -3.51 -2.07 7.58
CA HIS A 66 -4.13 -3.11 6.75
C HIS A 66 -3.84 -4.54 7.26
N ALA A 67 -2.61 -4.82 7.64
CA ALA A 67 -2.20 -6.13 8.13
C ALA A 67 -2.88 -6.47 9.46
N THR A 68 -2.98 -5.52 10.39
CA THR A 68 -3.71 -5.67 11.64
C THR A 68 -5.18 -5.99 11.40
N GLN A 69 -5.85 -5.22 10.52
CA GLN A 69 -7.25 -5.48 10.18
C GLN A 69 -7.51 -6.87 9.60
N ARG A 70 -6.53 -7.45 8.87
CA ARG A 70 -6.64 -8.82 8.36
C ARG A 70 -6.24 -9.90 9.36
N HIS A 71 -5.39 -9.57 10.34
CA HIS A 71 -4.96 -10.50 11.36
C HIS A 71 -6.03 -10.73 12.43
N ASP A 72 -6.83 -9.70 12.71
CA ASP A 72 -7.88 -9.74 13.74
C ASP A 72 -9.24 -10.28 13.23
N GLU A 73 -9.34 -10.65 11.94
CA GLU A 73 -10.46 -11.37 11.32
C GLU A 73 -10.23 -12.89 11.30
#